data_AF-G2ZIZ9-F1
#
_entry.id   AF-G2ZIZ9-F1
#
_cell.length_a   1.000
_cell.length_b   1.000
_cell.length_c   1.000
_cell.angle_alpha   90.00
_cell.angle_beta   90.00
_cell.angle_gamma   90.00
#
_symmetry.space_group_name_H-M   'P 1'
#
loop_
_entity.id
_entity.type
_entity.pdbx_description
1 polymer ?
#
loop_
_entity_poly.entity_id
_entity_poly.type
_entity_poly.pdbx_seq_one_letter_code
_entity_poly.pdbx_strand_id
1 'polypeptide(L)'
;MIRSIEAILVDVPTIRPHKLSVATMHTQTLVLVHVCCDDGVEGWGEATTIGGLNYGEESPESIKVNIDTHIAPLLIGMDARNVAAAMARVRKTIQGNRFAKCALETALLDAQARRLGVPLSELLGGRLRDALPVAWTLASGDTARDIAEAEAMLEQRRHRIFKLKIGLRPVAEDVAHVLAIKRALGDTVSVRVDVNQAWSELDAANGIAALQAGGIDLIEQPVRAENRAGLERLARQFAVPMMADEVLHGPLDAFELAASAGADVFAVKIAQSGGLLPAMQVAAIAQLAGIGLYGGTMLEGAVGTAASAHVFSTFSELHFGTELFGPLLLTQELLTEPLAYRDFMLQVPTGPGLGIRIDRGRLAALRRH
;
A
#
# COMPACT_ATOMS: atom_id res chain seq x y z
N MET A 1 24.98 -12.36 13.94
CA MET A 1 23.62 -12.71 14.42
C MET A 1 22.79 -11.44 14.47
N ILE A 2 21.48 -11.54 14.67
CA ILE A 2 20.61 -10.40 15.00
C ILE A 2 20.96 -9.94 16.40
N ARG A 3 21.48 -8.71 16.52
CA ARG A 3 21.90 -8.12 17.80
C ARG A 3 20.76 -7.36 18.47
N SER A 4 20.02 -6.59 17.68
CA SER A 4 18.91 -5.76 18.17
C SER A 4 17.85 -5.57 17.08
N ILE A 5 16.61 -5.39 17.53
CA ILE A 5 15.47 -4.99 16.72
C ILE A 5 14.81 -3.85 17.50
N GLU A 6 14.71 -2.66 16.89
CA GLU A 6 14.06 -1.50 17.50
C GLU A 6 12.87 -1.09 16.64
N ALA A 7 11.67 -0.98 17.24
CA ALA A 7 10.53 -0.33 16.63
C ALA A 7 10.46 1.15 17.06
N ILE A 8 10.39 2.07 16.10
CA ILE A 8 10.47 3.51 16.32
C ILE A 8 9.19 4.15 15.75
N LEU A 9 8.40 4.79 16.61
CA LEU A 9 7.26 5.58 16.18
C LEU A 9 7.74 6.93 15.63
N VAL A 10 7.23 7.32 14.48
CA VAL A 10 7.58 8.56 13.78
C VAL A 10 6.31 9.26 13.34
N ASP A 11 6.14 10.52 13.74
CA ASP A 11 4.98 11.32 13.35
C ASP A 11 5.33 12.33 12.29
N VAL A 12 4.63 12.26 11.16
CA VAL A 12 4.86 13.16 10.03
C VAL A 12 3.56 13.84 9.61
N PRO A 13 3.45 15.18 9.72
CA PRO A 13 2.26 15.89 9.26
C PRO A 13 2.04 15.68 7.75
N THR A 14 0.78 15.61 7.33
CA THR A 14 0.40 15.53 5.92
C THR A 14 0.26 16.91 5.28
N ILE A 15 0.55 17.05 3.97
CA ILE A 15 0.51 18.35 3.26
C ILE A 15 -0.89 18.99 3.23
N ARG A 16 -1.94 18.17 3.38
CA ARG A 16 -3.34 18.57 3.54
C ARG A 16 -4.09 17.49 4.32
N PRO A 17 -5.23 17.81 4.96
CA PRO A 17 -6.10 16.78 5.54
C PRO A 17 -6.48 15.74 4.47
N HIS A 18 -6.21 14.47 4.75
CA HIS A 18 -6.56 13.38 3.85
C HIS A 18 -7.84 12.71 4.35
N LYS A 19 -8.98 13.05 3.71
CA LYS A 19 -10.30 12.58 4.11
C LYS A 19 -10.59 11.22 3.47
N LEU A 20 -10.83 10.22 4.30
CA LEU A 20 -11.28 8.89 3.94
C LEU A 20 -12.64 8.65 4.58
N SER A 21 -13.39 7.63 4.14
CA SER A 21 -14.68 7.28 4.76
C SER A 21 -14.52 6.91 6.25
N VAL A 22 -13.37 6.30 6.60
CA VAL A 22 -13.08 5.79 7.95
C VAL A 22 -12.35 6.78 8.87
N ALA A 23 -11.66 7.79 8.32
CA ALA A 23 -10.86 8.73 9.10
C ALA A 23 -10.51 10.00 8.30
N THR A 24 -10.22 11.10 8.99
CA THR A 24 -9.53 12.26 8.39
C THR A 24 -8.12 12.35 8.98
N MET A 25 -7.10 12.15 8.15
CA MET A 25 -5.71 12.17 8.58
C MET A 25 -5.11 13.58 8.48
N HIS A 26 -4.48 14.02 9.57
CA HIS A 26 -3.66 15.25 9.62
C HIS A 26 -2.17 14.96 9.78
N THR A 27 -1.88 13.77 10.30
CA THR A 27 -0.55 13.25 10.58
C THR A 27 -0.58 11.78 10.20
N GLN A 28 0.50 11.31 9.57
CA GLN A 28 0.77 9.89 9.41
C GLN A 28 1.75 9.45 10.49
N THR A 29 1.44 8.35 11.17
CA THR A 29 2.33 7.73 12.15
C THR A 29 2.92 6.46 11.55
N LEU A 30 4.24 6.48 11.36
CA LEU A 30 5.01 5.38 10.82
C LEU A 30 5.63 4.58 11.99
N VAL A 31 5.76 3.27 11.81
CA VAL A 31 6.59 2.42 12.69
C VAL A 31 7.79 1.92 11.90
N LEU A 32 8.94 2.57 12.09
CA LEU A 32 10.19 2.10 11.50
C LEU A 32 10.76 0.96 12.32
N VAL A 33 11.17 -0.11 11.66
CA VAL A 33 11.84 -1.26 12.29
C VAL A 33 13.30 -1.25 11.85
N HIS A 34 14.20 -1.11 12.81
CA HIS A 34 15.64 -1.12 12.60
C HIS A 34 16.25 -2.40 13.16
N VAL A 35 16.84 -3.21 12.28
CA VAL A 35 17.56 -4.45 12.66
C VAL A 35 19.06 -4.20 12.56
N CYS A 36 19.80 -4.44 13.65
CA CYS A 36 21.27 -4.44 13.63
C CYS A 36 21.82 -5.85 13.73
N CYS A 37 22.83 -6.17 12.92
CA CYS A 37 23.55 -7.45 12.96
C CYS A 37 24.97 -7.29 13.54
N ASP A 38 25.56 -8.38 14.06
CA ASP A 38 26.91 -8.36 14.65
C ASP A 38 28.04 -8.07 13.65
N ASP A 39 27.82 -8.31 12.37
CA ASP A 39 28.77 -7.98 11.30
C ASP A 39 28.62 -6.54 10.78
N GLY A 40 27.88 -5.69 11.52
CA GLY A 40 27.69 -4.27 11.22
C GLY A 40 26.64 -3.99 10.16
N VAL A 41 26.03 -5.02 9.56
CA VAL A 41 24.94 -4.82 8.60
C VAL A 41 23.67 -4.39 9.33
N GLU A 42 23.01 -3.38 8.79
CA GLU A 42 21.73 -2.88 9.28
C GLU A 42 20.65 -3.06 8.21
N GLY A 43 19.41 -3.24 8.65
CA GLY A 43 18.25 -3.32 7.78
C GLY A 43 17.08 -2.51 8.30
N TRP A 44 16.30 -1.95 7.38
CA TRP A 44 15.15 -1.11 7.67
C TRP A 44 13.87 -1.67 7.08
N GLY A 45 12.80 -1.56 7.85
CA GLY A 45 11.44 -1.82 7.39
C GLY A 45 10.47 -0.82 8.00
N GLU A 46 9.24 -0.86 7.51
CA GLU A 46 8.19 0.06 7.93
C GLU A 46 6.87 -0.69 8.05
N ALA A 47 6.14 -0.38 9.11
CA ALA A 47 4.72 -0.71 9.24
C ALA A 47 3.97 0.60 9.43
N THR A 48 2.94 0.80 8.61
CA THR A 48 2.13 2.01 8.61
C THR A 48 0.68 1.63 8.40
N THR A 49 -0.22 2.27 9.14
CA THR A 49 -1.67 2.07 9.07
C THR A 49 -2.35 3.41 8.86
N ILE A 50 -3.67 3.41 8.70
CA ILE A 50 -4.48 4.60 8.43
C ILE A 50 -5.40 4.86 9.62
N GLY A 51 -5.28 6.04 10.23
CA GLY A 51 -6.18 6.48 11.30
C GLY A 51 -6.12 5.62 12.58
N GLY A 52 -4.96 5.07 12.92
CA GLY A 52 -4.80 4.21 14.10
C GLY A 52 -5.49 2.85 13.90
N LEU A 53 -6.64 2.66 14.55
CA LEU A 53 -7.45 1.43 14.47
C LEU A 53 -8.66 1.54 13.54
N ASN A 54 -8.82 2.67 12.84
CA ASN A 54 -9.99 2.90 12.01
C ASN A 54 -10.00 2.09 10.71
N TYR A 55 -8.82 1.81 10.15
CA TYR A 55 -8.70 1.02 8.91
C TYR A 55 -8.55 -0.48 9.18
N GLY A 56 -7.79 -0.86 10.21
CA GLY A 56 -7.49 -2.25 10.52
C GLY A 56 -7.17 -2.48 11.99
N GLU A 57 -6.92 -3.74 12.33
CA GLU A 57 -6.75 -4.22 13.71
C GLU A 57 -5.40 -3.87 14.37
N GLU A 58 -4.49 -3.20 13.66
CA GLU A 58 -3.16 -2.83 14.13
C GLU A 58 -2.99 -1.30 14.11
N SER A 59 -2.78 -0.71 15.29
CA SER A 59 -2.32 0.69 15.45
C SER A 59 -0.79 0.77 15.52
N PRO A 60 -0.18 1.93 15.24
CA PRO A 60 1.27 2.11 15.39
C PRO A 60 1.80 1.73 16.78
N GLU A 61 1.06 2.07 17.83
CA GLU A 61 1.40 1.74 19.21
C GLU A 61 1.34 0.23 19.45
N SER A 62 0.29 -0.43 18.97
CA SER A 62 0.16 -1.89 19.09
C SER A 62 1.27 -2.62 18.31
N ILE A 63 1.63 -2.14 17.12
CA ILE A 63 2.71 -2.68 16.30
C ILE A 63 4.03 -2.57 17.05
N LYS A 64 4.36 -1.39 17.59
CA LYS A 64 5.58 -1.19 18.38
C LYS A 64 5.62 -2.13 19.58
N VAL A 65 4.56 -2.17 20.38
CA VAL A 65 4.49 -3.02 21.58
C VAL A 65 4.66 -4.50 21.22
N ASN A 66 3.98 -4.97 20.18
CA ASN A 66 4.04 -6.36 19.75
C ASN A 66 5.41 -6.73 19.18
N ILE A 67 6.07 -5.80 18.47
CA ILE A 67 7.45 -5.99 18.03
C ILE A 67 8.39 -6.10 19.24
N ASP A 68 8.38 -5.11 20.12
CA ASP A 68 9.33 -5.01 21.23
C ASP A 68 9.15 -6.16 22.25
N THR A 69 7.90 -6.53 22.54
CA THR A 69 7.55 -7.44 23.64
C THR A 69 7.51 -8.90 23.21
N HIS A 70 7.05 -9.18 21.99
CA HIS A 70 6.71 -10.54 21.56
C HIS A 70 7.55 -11.03 20.39
N ILE A 71 7.88 -10.16 19.42
CA ILE A 71 8.59 -10.58 18.20
C ILE A 71 10.11 -10.51 18.40
N ALA A 72 10.64 -9.38 18.88
CA ALA A 72 12.07 -9.16 19.00
C ALA A 72 12.78 -10.21 19.89
N PRO A 73 12.24 -10.59 21.07
CA PRO A 73 12.86 -11.61 21.92
C PRO A 73 12.94 -12.99 21.26
N LEU A 74 12.10 -13.28 20.26
CA LEU A 74 12.18 -14.55 19.52
C LEU A 74 13.37 -14.60 18.57
N LEU A 75 13.88 -13.45 18.14
CA LEU A 75 14.82 -13.33 17.02
C LEU A 75 16.21 -12.85 17.43
N ILE A 76 16.36 -12.15 18.55
CA ILE A 76 17.69 -11.77 19.05
C ILE A 76 18.54 -13.03 19.22
N GLY A 77 19.75 -13.00 18.66
CA GLY A 77 20.66 -14.14 18.62
C GLY A 77 20.38 -15.15 17.51
N MET A 78 19.40 -14.94 16.61
CA MET A 78 19.26 -15.76 15.40
C MET A 78 20.18 -15.28 14.26
N ASP A 79 20.42 -16.14 13.27
CA ASP A 79 21.14 -15.75 12.06
C ASP A 79 20.24 -14.93 11.12
N ALA A 80 20.60 -13.66 10.91
CA ALA A 80 19.87 -12.75 10.03
C ALA A 80 19.95 -13.14 8.54
N ARG A 81 20.88 -14.00 8.15
CA ARG A 81 21.04 -14.45 6.74
C ARG A 81 19.92 -15.40 6.31
N ASN A 82 19.31 -16.10 7.26
CA ASN A 82 18.20 -17.01 6.98
C ASN A 82 16.87 -16.36 7.35
N VAL A 83 16.45 -15.40 6.52
CA VAL A 83 15.19 -14.66 6.70
C VAL A 83 14.00 -15.61 6.77
N ALA A 84 13.99 -16.66 5.94
CA ALA A 84 12.93 -17.66 5.93
C ALA A 84 12.78 -18.37 7.30
N ALA A 85 13.88 -18.77 7.93
CA ALA A 85 13.84 -19.39 9.26
C ALA A 85 13.39 -18.42 10.36
N ALA A 86 13.84 -17.16 10.31
CA ALA A 86 13.39 -16.13 11.24
C ALA A 86 11.88 -15.89 11.11
N MET A 87 11.38 -15.68 9.89
CA MET A 87 9.96 -15.45 9.64
C MET A 87 9.10 -16.69 9.92
N ALA A 88 9.59 -17.91 9.65
CA ALA A 88 8.89 -19.14 10.02
C ALA A 88 8.70 -19.25 11.54
N ARG A 89 9.72 -18.89 12.33
CA ARG A 89 9.61 -18.85 13.80
C ARG A 89 8.57 -17.83 14.25
N VAL A 90 8.59 -16.61 13.70
CA VAL A 90 7.59 -15.57 14.04
C VAL A 90 6.19 -16.01 13.65
N ARG A 91 5.99 -16.51 12.42
CA ARG A 91 4.67 -16.94 11.92
C ARG A 91 4.11 -18.14 12.69
N LYS A 92 4.96 -19.02 13.22
CA LYS A 92 4.55 -20.14 14.08
C LYS A 92 4.06 -19.68 15.46
N THR A 93 4.69 -18.66 16.04
CA THR A 93 4.43 -18.26 17.43
C THR A 93 3.43 -17.11 17.54
N ILE A 94 3.43 -16.17 16.58
CA ILE A 94 2.66 -14.93 16.63
C ILE A 94 1.47 -15.02 15.67
N GLN A 95 0.25 -14.94 16.19
CA GLN A 95 -0.99 -14.87 15.39
C GLN A 95 -1.28 -13.43 14.95
N GLY A 96 -1.97 -13.26 13.82
CA GLY A 96 -2.30 -11.92 13.28
C GLY A 96 -1.04 -11.08 13.00
N ASN A 97 -1.07 -9.80 13.37
CA ASN A 97 0.09 -8.90 13.36
C ASN A 97 0.78 -8.79 11.99
N ARG A 98 -0.02 -8.65 10.92
CA ARG A 98 0.46 -8.65 9.54
C ARG A 98 1.36 -7.44 9.28
N PHE A 99 1.00 -6.28 9.80
CA PHE A 99 1.75 -5.04 9.60
C PHE A 99 3.10 -5.15 10.32
N ALA A 100 3.11 -5.57 11.59
CA ALA A 100 4.34 -5.81 12.34
C ALA A 100 5.27 -6.84 11.65
N LYS A 101 4.71 -7.94 11.16
CA LYS A 101 5.46 -8.97 10.40
C LYS A 101 6.02 -8.41 9.09
N CYS A 102 5.27 -7.55 8.40
CA CYS A 102 5.71 -6.91 7.17
C CYS A 102 6.95 -6.03 7.39
N ALA A 103 6.93 -5.17 8.41
CA ALA A 103 8.08 -4.31 8.73
C ALA A 103 9.32 -5.13 9.10
N LEU A 104 9.14 -6.18 9.92
CA LEU A 104 10.24 -7.07 10.27
C LEU A 104 10.81 -7.81 9.06
N GLU A 105 9.96 -8.42 8.22
CA GLU A 105 10.40 -9.16 7.03
C GLU A 105 11.15 -8.22 6.08
N THR A 106 10.64 -7.00 5.90
CA THR A 106 11.29 -5.95 5.09
C THR A 106 12.68 -5.62 5.64
N ALA A 107 12.82 -5.40 6.95
CA ALA A 107 14.11 -5.08 7.56
C ALA A 107 15.13 -6.22 7.44
N LEU A 108 14.69 -7.46 7.62
CA LEU A 108 15.56 -8.63 7.46
C LEU A 108 16.01 -8.81 6.00
N LEU A 109 15.11 -8.60 5.03
CA LEU A 109 15.44 -8.66 3.61
C LEU A 109 16.33 -7.50 3.17
N ASP A 110 16.11 -6.28 3.68
CA ASP A 110 16.99 -5.13 3.44
C ASP A 110 18.41 -5.42 3.92
N ALA A 111 18.56 -5.93 5.15
CA ALA A 111 19.86 -6.34 5.69
C ALA A 111 20.52 -7.42 4.81
N GLN A 112 19.76 -8.42 4.35
CA GLN A 112 20.30 -9.50 3.52
C GLN A 112 20.73 -9.02 2.14
N ALA A 113 19.91 -8.19 1.48
CA ALA A 113 20.22 -7.62 0.17
C ALA A 113 21.45 -6.67 0.26
N ARG A 114 21.57 -5.88 1.33
CA ARG A 114 22.78 -5.07 1.62
C ARG A 114 24.02 -5.94 1.81
N ARG A 115 23.92 -7.04 2.56
CA ARG A 115 25.03 -7.98 2.78
C ARG A 115 25.51 -8.60 1.46
N LEU A 116 24.61 -8.83 0.52
CA LEU A 116 24.92 -9.35 -0.81
C LEU A 116 25.32 -8.26 -1.83
N GLY A 117 25.18 -6.98 -1.49
CA GLY A 117 25.49 -5.87 -2.38
C GLY A 117 24.52 -5.72 -3.56
N VAL A 118 23.28 -6.23 -3.43
CA VAL A 118 22.28 -6.21 -4.50
C VAL A 118 21.03 -5.42 -4.09
N PRO A 119 20.29 -4.81 -5.03
CA PRO A 119 18.97 -4.26 -4.75
C PRO A 119 18.01 -5.34 -4.27
N LEU A 120 17.03 -4.96 -3.45
CA LEU A 120 16.06 -5.90 -2.90
C LEU A 120 15.26 -6.61 -3.99
N SER A 121 14.93 -5.94 -5.09
CA SER A 121 14.26 -6.58 -6.24
C SER A 121 15.06 -7.75 -6.82
N GLU A 122 16.39 -7.65 -6.85
CA GLU A 122 17.27 -8.71 -7.38
C GLU A 122 17.34 -9.89 -6.42
N LEU A 123 17.33 -9.63 -5.11
CA LEU A 123 17.18 -10.68 -4.10
C LEU A 123 15.83 -11.42 -4.24
N LEU A 124 14.78 -10.72 -4.67
CA LEU A 124 13.42 -11.26 -4.86
C LEU A 124 13.20 -11.93 -6.23
N GLY A 125 14.25 -12.16 -7.01
CA GLY A 125 14.19 -12.85 -8.30
C GLY A 125 14.40 -11.97 -9.53
N GLY A 126 14.57 -10.65 -9.34
CA GLY A 126 14.88 -9.69 -10.39
C GLY A 126 13.69 -8.82 -10.78
N ARG A 127 13.94 -7.52 -10.98
CA ARG A 127 12.89 -6.61 -11.47
C ARG A 127 12.66 -6.77 -12.96
N LEU A 128 11.40 -6.61 -13.37
CA LEU A 128 10.95 -6.60 -14.76
C LEU A 128 10.72 -5.18 -15.30
N ARG A 129 10.82 -4.17 -14.43
CA ARG A 129 10.69 -2.75 -14.76
C ARG A 129 11.47 -1.88 -13.78
N ASP A 130 12.02 -0.77 -14.26
CA ASP A 130 12.77 0.19 -13.45
C ASP A 130 11.89 1.33 -12.88
N ALA A 131 10.63 1.41 -13.29
CA ALA A 131 9.69 2.42 -12.83
C ALA A 131 8.25 1.89 -12.77
N LEU A 132 7.44 2.47 -11.89
CA LEU A 132 6.05 2.06 -11.62
C LEU A 132 5.10 3.24 -11.85
N PRO A 133 3.97 3.07 -12.58
CA PRO A 133 2.96 4.12 -12.69
C PRO A 133 2.34 4.44 -11.35
N VAL A 134 2.15 5.73 -11.04
CA VAL A 134 1.61 6.17 -9.75
C VAL A 134 0.32 6.95 -9.96
N ALA A 135 -0.78 6.39 -9.47
CA ALA A 135 -2.05 7.06 -9.33
C ALA A 135 -2.00 8.09 -8.20
N TRP A 136 -2.84 9.13 -8.31
CA TRP A 136 -2.99 10.18 -7.31
C TRP A 136 -4.39 10.19 -6.74
N THR A 137 -4.50 10.28 -5.42
CA THR A 137 -5.80 10.26 -4.74
C THR A 137 -6.36 11.66 -4.52
N LEU A 138 -7.52 11.92 -5.13
CA LEU A 138 -8.32 13.12 -4.94
C LEU A 138 -9.34 12.87 -3.82
N ALA A 139 -9.29 13.73 -2.81
CA ALA A 139 -10.03 13.54 -1.56
C ALA A 139 -10.27 14.86 -0.82
N SER A 140 -10.33 15.99 -1.53
CA SER A 140 -10.56 17.29 -0.87
C SER A 140 -12.00 17.39 -0.34
N GLY A 141 -12.93 16.70 -1.00
CA GLY A 141 -14.36 16.79 -0.79
C GLY A 141 -15.01 17.96 -1.52
N ASP A 142 -14.32 18.56 -2.50
CA ASP A 142 -14.82 19.64 -3.35
C ASP A 142 -14.46 19.38 -4.81
N THR A 143 -15.48 19.33 -5.67
CA THR A 143 -15.33 18.96 -7.09
C THR A 143 -14.38 19.90 -7.84
N ALA A 144 -14.49 21.22 -7.63
CA ALA A 144 -13.68 22.19 -8.37
C ALA A 144 -12.21 22.11 -7.95
N ARG A 145 -11.93 21.93 -6.65
CA ARG A 145 -10.58 21.73 -6.14
C ARG A 145 -9.96 20.44 -6.65
N ASP A 146 -10.72 19.34 -6.67
CA ASP A 146 -10.22 18.05 -7.14
C ASP A 146 -9.89 18.10 -8.65
N ILE A 147 -10.69 18.80 -9.48
CA ILE A 147 -10.38 19.05 -10.90
C ILE A 147 -9.07 19.84 -11.03
N ALA A 148 -8.97 20.98 -10.34
CA ALA A 148 -7.78 21.84 -10.43
C ALA A 148 -6.50 21.13 -9.96
N GLU A 149 -6.59 20.32 -8.90
CA GLU A 149 -5.47 19.51 -8.42
C GLU A 149 -5.06 18.46 -9.45
N ALA A 150 -6.02 17.78 -10.09
CA ALA A 150 -5.74 16.79 -11.12
C ALA A 150 -5.09 17.40 -12.38
N GLU A 151 -5.60 18.54 -12.86
CA GLU A 151 -5.02 19.26 -13.99
C GLU A 151 -3.57 19.70 -13.70
N ALA A 152 -3.31 20.22 -12.50
CA ALA A 152 -1.96 20.59 -12.09
C ALA A 152 -1.00 19.39 -12.05
N MET A 153 -1.45 18.22 -11.58
CA MET A 153 -0.64 17.00 -11.55
C MET A 153 -0.37 16.44 -12.96
N LEU A 154 -1.29 16.62 -13.90
CA LEU A 154 -1.10 16.29 -15.32
C LEU A 154 -0.06 17.21 -15.97
N GLU A 155 -0.21 18.52 -15.79
CA GLU A 155 0.70 19.54 -16.36
C GLU A 155 2.14 19.34 -15.87
N GLN A 156 2.31 19.06 -14.58
CA GLN A 156 3.62 18.77 -13.98
C GLN A 156 4.20 17.41 -14.37
N ARG A 157 3.47 16.62 -15.18
CA ARG A 157 3.80 15.24 -15.54
C ARG A 157 4.02 14.34 -14.32
N ARG A 158 3.26 14.59 -13.26
CA ARG A 158 3.37 13.90 -11.97
C ARG A 158 2.44 12.72 -11.88
N HIS A 159 1.18 12.88 -12.28
CA HIS A 159 0.18 11.83 -12.26
C HIS A 159 -0.78 11.95 -13.45
N ARG A 160 -1.23 10.81 -13.98
CA ARG A 160 -2.21 10.71 -15.08
C ARG A 160 -3.31 9.68 -14.84
N ILE A 161 -3.37 9.18 -13.61
CA ILE A 161 -4.34 8.22 -13.11
C ILE A 161 -4.83 8.80 -11.79
N PHE A 162 -6.13 8.96 -11.63
CA PHE A 162 -6.72 9.57 -10.45
C PHE A 162 -7.70 8.62 -9.77
N LYS A 163 -7.55 8.48 -8.45
CA LYS A 163 -8.41 7.68 -7.58
C LYS A 163 -9.23 8.64 -6.72
N LEU A 164 -10.55 8.57 -6.81
CA LEU A 164 -11.44 9.44 -6.03
C LEU A 164 -11.97 8.67 -4.83
N LYS A 165 -11.86 9.28 -3.64
CA LYS A 165 -12.47 8.75 -2.42
C LYS A 165 -13.92 9.22 -2.34
N ILE A 166 -14.85 8.27 -2.33
CA ILE A 166 -16.30 8.51 -2.24
C ILE A 166 -16.92 7.69 -1.10
N GLY A 167 -18.23 7.79 -0.90
CA GLY A 167 -18.97 7.04 0.13
C GLY A 167 -19.39 7.88 1.34
N LEU A 168 -19.02 9.16 1.38
CA LEU A 168 -19.43 10.09 2.44
C LEU A 168 -20.69 10.91 2.09
N ARG A 169 -21.10 10.91 0.81
CA ARG A 169 -22.31 11.60 0.35
C ARG A 169 -23.38 10.57 0.00
N PRO A 170 -24.64 11.00 -0.20
CA PRO A 170 -25.62 10.18 -0.88
C PRO A 170 -25.08 9.70 -2.24
N VAL A 171 -25.37 8.46 -2.61
CA VAL A 171 -24.85 7.80 -3.83
C VAL A 171 -24.94 8.69 -5.07
N ALA A 172 -26.10 9.33 -5.28
CA ALA A 172 -26.33 10.19 -6.44
C ALA A 172 -25.37 11.40 -6.49
N GLU A 173 -25.03 11.97 -5.34
CA GLU A 173 -24.09 13.10 -5.24
C GLU A 173 -22.64 12.67 -5.44
N ASP A 174 -22.25 11.51 -4.91
CA ASP A 174 -20.93 10.92 -5.16
C ASP A 174 -20.72 10.60 -6.64
N VAL A 175 -21.71 9.97 -7.28
CA VAL A 175 -21.71 9.72 -8.72
C VAL A 175 -21.60 11.02 -9.50
N ALA A 176 -22.43 12.03 -9.20
CA ALA A 176 -22.39 13.31 -9.90
C ALA A 176 -21.02 14.01 -9.78
N HIS A 177 -20.40 13.94 -8.61
CA HIS A 177 -19.07 14.48 -8.36
C HIS A 177 -18.00 13.77 -9.19
N VAL A 178 -17.97 12.44 -9.16
CA VAL A 178 -17.00 11.64 -9.93
C VAL A 178 -17.15 11.88 -11.43
N LEU A 179 -18.38 11.89 -11.95
CA LEU A 179 -18.64 12.10 -13.37
C LEU A 179 -18.36 13.53 -13.82
N ALA A 180 -18.46 14.53 -12.94
CA ALA A 180 -17.98 15.88 -13.25
C ALA A 180 -16.45 15.91 -13.44
N ILE A 181 -15.71 15.24 -12.57
CA ILE A 181 -14.24 15.12 -12.67
C ILE A 181 -13.84 14.34 -13.91
N LYS A 182 -14.43 13.17 -14.18
CA LYS A 182 -14.15 12.39 -15.39
C LYS A 182 -14.38 13.19 -16.67
N ARG A 183 -15.48 13.95 -16.75
CA ARG A 183 -15.76 14.82 -17.90
C ARG A 183 -14.73 15.94 -18.07
N ALA A 184 -14.26 16.53 -16.97
CA ALA A 184 -13.25 17.60 -17.02
C ALA A 184 -11.88 17.07 -17.47
N LEU A 185 -11.47 15.90 -16.98
CA LEU A 185 -10.16 15.30 -17.30
C LEU A 185 -10.13 14.60 -18.67
N GLY A 186 -11.29 14.26 -19.22
CA GLY A 186 -11.43 13.62 -20.53
C GLY A 186 -11.12 12.12 -20.54
N ASP A 187 -11.26 11.52 -21.72
CA ASP A 187 -11.24 10.07 -21.89
C ASP A 187 -9.84 9.45 -21.81
N THR A 188 -8.78 10.24 -22.06
CA THR A 188 -7.39 9.76 -22.03
C THR A 188 -6.82 9.62 -20.62
N VAL A 189 -7.48 10.22 -19.63
CA VAL A 189 -7.08 10.17 -18.21
C VAL A 189 -7.88 9.08 -17.51
N SER A 190 -7.17 8.20 -16.81
CA SER A 190 -7.85 7.14 -16.05
C SER A 190 -8.41 7.71 -14.75
N VAL A 191 -9.70 7.46 -14.52
CA VAL A 191 -10.41 7.88 -13.31
C VAL A 191 -11.05 6.65 -12.68
N ARG A 192 -10.78 6.48 -11.39
CA ARG A 192 -11.15 5.32 -10.60
C ARG A 192 -11.78 5.79 -9.30
N VAL A 193 -12.52 4.92 -8.64
CA VAL A 193 -13.13 5.25 -7.35
C VAL A 193 -12.81 4.21 -6.31
N ASP A 194 -12.80 4.66 -5.06
CA ASP A 194 -12.77 3.81 -3.88
C ASP A 194 -13.81 4.32 -2.90
N VAL A 195 -14.74 3.42 -2.57
CA VAL A 195 -15.88 3.68 -1.70
C VAL A 195 -15.55 3.35 -0.25
N ASN A 196 -14.45 2.63 0.00
CA ASN A 196 -14.01 2.16 1.30
C ASN A 196 -15.17 1.60 2.14
N GLN A 197 -15.87 0.61 1.56
CA GLN A 197 -16.91 -0.18 2.21
C GLN A 197 -18.20 0.59 2.59
N ALA A 198 -18.35 1.84 2.17
CA ALA A 198 -19.40 2.72 2.68
C ALA A 198 -20.80 2.43 2.11
N TRP A 199 -20.90 1.83 0.92
CA TRP A 199 -22.19 1.54 0.32
C TRP A 199 -22.77 0.21 0.78
N SER A 200 -24.09 0.17 0.95
CA SER A 200 -24.82 -1.09 0.95
C SER A 200 -24.74 -1.74 -0.43
N GLU A 201 -25.04 -3.03 -0.54
CA GLU A 201 -25.04 -3.71 -1.85
C GLU A 201 -26.08 -3.11 -2.82
N LEU A 202 -27.23 -2.66 -2.31
CA LEU A 202 -28.27 -2.00 -3.10
C LEU A 202 -27.78 -0.63 -3.63
N ASP A 203 -27.18 0.16 -2.75
CA ASP A 203 -26.58 1.45 -3.11
C ASP A 203 -25.45 1.28 -4.12
N ALA A 204 -24.61 0.27 -3.90
CA ALA A 204 -23.51 -0.07 -4.78
C ALA A 204 -23.98 -0.45 -6.18
N ALA A 205 -25.01 -1.30 -6.32
CA ALA A 205 -25.54 -1.66 -7.63
C ALA A 205 -26.01 -0.43 -8.43
N ASN A 206 -26.68 0.53 -7.77
CA ASN A 206 -27.12 1.76 -8.41
C ASN A 206 -25.94 2.69 -8.76
N GLY A 207 -25.01 2.89 -7.83
CA GLY A 207 -23.84 3.74 -8.02
C GLY A 207 -22.91 3.22 -9.11
N ILE A 208 -22.58 1.92 -9.07
CA ILE A 208 -21.71 1.25 -10.03
C ILE A 208 -22.27 1.35 -11.44
N ALA A 209 -23.57 1.12 -11.64
CA ALA A 209 -24.20 1.22 -12.96
C ALA A 209 -23.99 2.61 -13.59
N ALA A 210 -24.16 3.66 -12.80
CA ALA A 210 -23.99 5.04 -13.26
C ALA A 210 -22.51 5.41 -13.49
N LEU A 211 -21.60 4.96 -12.61
CA LEU A 211 -20.16 5.16 -12.77
C LEU A 211 -19.62 4.45 -14.02
N GLN A 212 -20.05 3.21 -14.26
CA GLN A 212 -19.71 2.46 -15.47
C GLN A 212 -20.19 3.19 -16.73
N ALA A 213 -21.44 3.63 -16.76
CA ALA A 213 -22.00 4.37 -17.89
C ALA A 213 -21.26 5.70 -18.15
N GLY A 214 -20.68 6.29 -17.10
CA GLY A 214 -19.88 7.50 -17.19
C GLY A 214 -18.38 7.29 -17.44
N GLY A 215 -17.94 6.06 -17.71
CA GLY A 215 -16.56 5.77 -18.13
C GLY A 215 -15.53 5.73 -17.01
N ILE A 216 -15.92 5.28 -15.81
CA ILE A 216 -15.00 4.99 -14.71
C ILE A 216 -14.33 3.63 -14.93
N ASP A 217 -13.02 3.58 -14.72
CA ASP A 217 -12.19 2.45 -15.16
C ASP A 217 -12.03 1.34 -14.11
N LEU A 218 -12.32 1.64 -12.84
CA LEU A 218 -12.15 0.72 -11.71
C LEU A 218 -12.98 1.19 -10.52
N ILE A 219 -13.60 0.24 -9.82
CA ILE A 219 -14.32 0.50 -8.56
C ILE A 219 -13.72 -0.39 -7.47
N GLU A 220 -13.19 0.24 -6.44
CA GLU A 220 -12.52 -0.41 -5.33
C GLU A 220 -13.44 -0.50 -4.11
N GLN A 221 -13.48 -1.72 -3.55
CA GLN A 221 -14.19 -2.11 -2.33
C GLN A 221 -15.52 -1.34 -2.09
N PRO A 222 -16.53 -1.50 -2.98
CA PRO A 222 -17.79 -0.76 -2.86
C PRO A 222 -18.56 -1.09 -1.58
N VAL A 223 -18.48 -2.35 -1.14
CA VAL A 223 -19.24 -2.89 -0.01
C VAL A 223 -18.31 -3.38 1.09
N ARG A 224 -18.89 -3.52 2.29
CA ARG A 224 -18.25 -4.12 3.48
C ARG A 224 -17.46 -5.39 3.17
N ALA A 225 -16.24 -5.47 3.71
CA ALA A 225 -15.35 -6.62 3.55
C ALA A 225 -15.97 -7.93 4.07
N GLU A 226 -16.85 -7.85 5.09
CA GLU A 226 -17.56 -9.02 5.59
C GLU A 226 -18.64 -9.53 4.61
N ASN A 227 -19.16 -8.68 3.72
CA ASN A 227 -20.09 -9.07 2.66
C ASN A 227 -19.33 -9.50 1.39
N ARG A 228 -18.43 -10.48 1.53
CA ARG A 228 -17.66 -11.02 0.39
C ARG A 228 -18.58 -11.45 -0.74
N ALA A 229 -19.63 -12.23 -0.43
CA ALA A 229 -20.59 -12.70 -1.43
C ALA A 229 -21.30 -11.56 -2.19
N GLY A 230 -21.51 -10.40 -1.54
CA GLY A 230 -22.02 -9.20 -2.20
C GLY A 230 -21.05 -8.63 -3.22
N LEU A 231 -19.76 -8.56 -2.87
CA LEU A 231 -18.71 -8.16 -3.82
C LEU A 231 -18.68 -9.09 -5.04
N GLU A 232 -18.78 -10.41 -4.84
CA GLU A 232 -18.79 -11.37 -5.96
C GLU A 232 -20.00 -11.18 -6.88
N ARG A 233 -21.18 -10.91 -6.32
CA ARG A 233 -22.38 -10.63 -7.11
C ARG A 233 -22.23 -9.36 -7.93
N LEU A 234 -21.67 -8.31 -7.34
CA LEU A 234 -21.41 -7.04 -8.04
C LEU A 234 -20.37 -7.22 -9.15
N ALA A 235 -19.26 -7.92 -8.89
CA ALA A 235 -18.23 -8.20 -9.88
C ALA A 235 -18.78 -8.96 -11.11
N ARG A 236 -19.70 -9.91 -10.91
CA ARG A 236 -20.35 -10.64 -12.02
C ARG A 236 -21.41 -9.82 -12.76
N GLN A 237 -22.00 -8.82 -12.10
CA GLN A 237 -23.11 -8.04 -12.63
C GLN A 237 -22.64 -6.94 -13.60
N PHE A 238 -21.43 -6.40 -13.39
CA PHE A 238 -20.94 -5.23 -14.09
C PHE A 238 -19.69 -5.54 -14.93
N ALA A 239 -19.47 -4.74 -15.98
CA ALA A 239 -18.31 -4.85 -16.85
C ALA A 239 -17.14 -3.98 -16.38
N VAL A 240 -17.42 -2.91 -15.61
CA VAL A 240 -16.36 -2.16 -14.93
C VAL A 240 -15.68 -3.07 -13.91
N PRO A 241 -14.34 -3.18 -13.91
CA PRO A 241 -13.63 -4.07 -12.99
C PRO A 241 -13.87 -3.71 -11.52
N MET A 242 -14.12 -4.72 -10.70
CA MET A 242 -14.18 -4.61 -9.24
C MET A 242 -12.82 -4.97 -8.62
N MET A 243 -12.31 -4.07 -7.77
CA MET A 243 -11.08 -4.31 -7.01
C MET A 243 -11.37 -4.67 -5.56
N ALA A 244 -10.76 -5.76 -5.09
CA ALA A 244 -10.71 -6.14 -3.69
C ALA A 244 -9.55 -5.42 -2.97
N ASP A 245 -9.86 -4.71 -1.88
CA ASP A 245 -8.88 -4.10 -0.96
C ASP A 245 -9.10 -4.63 0.46
N GLU A 246 -10.05 -4.08 1.23
CA GLU A 246 -10.24 -4.45 2.64
C GLU A 246 -10.73 -5.89 2.86
N VAL A 247 -11.16 -6.61 1.81
CA VAL A 247 -11.46 -8.05 1.90
C VAL A 247 -10.22 -8.93 1.68
N LEU A 248 -9.08 -8.36 1.26
CA LEU A 248 -7.87 -9.05 0.83
C LEU A 248 -6.71 -8.81 1.83
N HIS A 249 -6.51 -9.73 2.76
CA HIS A 249 -5.45 -9.63 3.79
C HIS A 249 -4.27 -10.58 3.57
N GLY A 250 -4.07 -11.04 2.33
CA GLY A 250 -2.94 -11.88 1.97
C GLY A 250 -3.33 -13.14 1.20
N PRO A 251 -2.43 -14.14 1.16
CA PRO A 251 -2.54 -15.25 0.21
C PRO A 251 -3.79 -16.12 0.38
N LEU A 252 -4.28 -16.31 1.61
CA LEU A 252 -5.48 -17.11 1.84
C LEU A 252 -6.73 -16.43 1.29
N ASP A 253 -6.92 -15.14 1.59
CA ASP A 253 -8.03 -14.35 1.03
C ASP A 253 -7.92 -14.27 -0.50
N ALA A 254 -6.71 -14.09 -1.03
CA ALA A 254 -6.45 -14.10 -2.47
C ALA A 254 -6.91 -15.41 -3.12
N PHE A 255 -6.57 -16.55 -2.50
CA PHE A 255 -6.95 -17.87 -2.98
C PHE A 255 -8.47 -18.06 -2.96
N GLU A 256 -9.13 -17.66 -1.88
CA GLU A 256 -10.58 -17.78 -1.73
C GLU A 256 -11.34 -16.90 -2.74
N LEU A 257 -10.92 -15.64 -2.93
CA LEU A 257 -11.49 -14.74 -3.93
C LEU A 257 -11.22 -15.23 -5.36
N ALA A 258 -10.03 -15.78 -5.62
CA ALA A 258 -9.72 -16.38 -6.91
C ALA A 258 -10.60 -17.60 -7.21
N ALA A 259 -10.82 -18.46 -6.21
CA ALA A 259 -11.65 -19.66 -6.35
C ALA A 259 -13.12 -19.33 -6.63
N SER A 260 -13.63 -18.20 -6.13
CA SER A 260 -15.02 -17.77 -6.36
C SER A 260 -15.18 -16.79 -7.53
N ALA A 261 -14.09 -16.39 -8.21
CA ALA A 261 -14.07 -15.26 -9.13
C ALA A 261 -14.73 -14.01 -8.49
N GLY A 262 -14.31 -13.70 -7.27
CA GLY A 262 -14.96 -12.73 -6.40
C GLY A 262 -14.56 -11.27 -6.61
N ALA A 263 -13.50 -11.02 -7.40
CA ALA A 263 -13.05 -9.70 -7.83
C ALA A 263 -12.24 -9.83 -9.12
N ASP A 264 -12.20 -8.75 -9.90
CA ASP A 264 -11.45 -8.67 -11.16
C ASP A 264 -10.01 -8.21 -10.94
N VAL A 265 -9.77 -7.48 -9.84
CA VAL A 265 -8.47 -6.89 -9.51
C VAL A 265 -8.16 -7.06 -8.02
N PHE A 266 -6.90 -7.35 -7.70
CA PHE A 266 -6.40 -7.35 -6.33
C PHE A 266 -5.54 -6.12 -6.05
N ALA A 267 -5.89 -5.36 -5.00
CA ALA A 267 -5.04 -4.32 -4.44
C ALA A 267 -3.97 -4.97 -3.55
N VAL A 268 -2.81 -5.27 -4.13
CA VAL A 268 -1.72 -5.90 -3.39
C VAL A 268 -1.04 -4.86 -2.52
N LYS A 269 -1.15 -5.00 -1.20
CA LYS A 269 -0.45 -4.20 -0.20
C LYS A 269 0.45 -5.10 0.63
N ILE A 270 1.73 -4.74 0.78
CA ILE A 270 2.70 -5.57 1.54
C ILE A 270 2.30 -5.69 3.01
N ALA A 271 1.77 -4.61 3.60
CA ALA A 271 1.33 -4.57 4.98
C ALA A 271 0.13 -5.49 5.23
N GLN A 272 -0.91 -5.38 4.40
CA GLN A 272 -2.08 -6.28 4.49
C GLN A 272 -1.69 -7.72 4.22
N SER A 273 -0.82 -7.99 3.24
CA SER A 273 -0.37 -9.35 2.91
C SER A 273 0.46 -9.99 4.04
N GLY A 274 0.99 -9.18 4.96
CA GLY A 274 1.83 -9.63 6.06
C GLY A 274 3.29 -9.86 5.68
N GLY A 275 3.79 -9.16 4.67
CA GLY A 275 5.18 -9.21 4.19
C GLY A 275 5.34 -9.10 2.68
N LEU A 276 6.59 -8.97 2.26
CA LEU A 276 6.99 -8.90 0.84
C LEU A 276 6.78 -10.24 0.14
N LEU A 277 7.16 -11.35 0.79
CA LEU A 277 7.00 -12.68 0.19
C LEU A 277 5.51 -13.10 0.12
N PRO A 278 4.69 -12.89 1.17
CA PRO A 278 3.24 -13.06 1.05
C PRO A 278 2.60 -12.19 -0.04
N ALA A 279 3.05 -10.94 -0.25
CA ALA A 279 2.54 -10.11 -1.34
C ALA A 279 2.85 -10.71 -2.72
N MET A 280 4.04 -11.31 -2.90
CA MET A 280 4.36 -12.06 -4.12
C MET A 280 3.49 -13.30 -4.29
N GLN A 281 3.09 -13.97 -3.20
CA GLN A 281 2.15 -15.10 -3.25
C GLN A 281 0.74 -14.65 -3.68
N VAL A 282 0.26 -13.51 -3.17
CA VAL A 282 -1.00 -12.89 -3.64
C VAL A 282 -0.94 -12.64 -5.14
N ALA A 283 0.16 -12.04 -5.61
CA ALA A 283 0.35 -11.76 -7.04
C ALA A 283 0.38 -13.05 -7.89
N ALA A 284 1.06 -14.10 -7.43
CA ALA A 284 1.11 -15.38 -8.12
C ALA A 284 -0.28 -16.05 -8.21
N ILE A 285 -1.08 -16.00 -7.14
CA ILE A 285 -2.45 -16.51 -7.12
C ILE A 285 -3.32 -15.74 -8.13
N ALA A 286 -3.25 -14.40 -8.11
CA ALA A 286 -4.00 -13.56 -9.04
C ALA A 286 -3.66 -13.89 -10.49
N GLN A 287 -2.35 -13.99 -10.80
CA GLN A 287 -1.89 -14.31 -12.14
C GLN A 287 -2.41 -15.67 -12.63
N LEU A 288 -2.36 -16.70 -11.78
CA LEU A 288 -2.87 -18.04 -12.12
C LEU A 288 -4.40 -18.07 -12.29
N ALA A 289 -5.11 -17.15 -11.62
CA ALA A 289 -6.56 -17.02 -11.69
C ALA A 289 -7.03 -16.06 -12.81
N GLY A 290 -6.12 -15.39 -13.52
CA GLY A 290 -6.47 -14.36 -14.50
C GLY A 290 -7.00 -13.06 -13.89
N ILE A 291 -6.68 -12.80 -12.62
CA ILE A 291 -7.08 -11.58 -11.88
C ILE A 291 -6.01 -10.49 -12.06
N GLY A 292 -6.46 -9.26 -12.32
CA GLY A 292 -5.60 -8.10 -12.48
C GLY A 292 -4.89 -7.69 -11.19
N LEU A 293 -3.76 -7.00 -11.33
CA LEU A 293 -2.97 -6.52 -10.19
C LEU A 293 -2.93 -4.99 -10.15
N TYR A 294 -3.03 -4.48 -8.92
CA TYR A 294 -2.81 -3.10 -8.54
C TYR A 294 -1.87 -3.04 -7.35
N GLY A 295 -0.83 -2.21 -7.41
CA GLY A 295 0.07 -1.99 -6.28
C GLY A 295 -0.52 -0.96 -5.31
N GLY A 296 -1.19 -1.43 -4.27
CA GLY A 296 -1.82 -0.58 -3.26
C GLY A 296 -0.82 0.01 -2.26
N THR A 297 -1.29 0.95 -1.45
CA THR A 297 -0.53 1.51 -0.32
C THR A 297 -1.37 1.57 0.95
N MET A 298 -0.72 1.51 2.11
CA MET A 298 -1.27 1.93 3.41
C MET A 298 -0.93 3.39 3.74
N LEU A 299 -0.57 4.18 2.73
CA LEU A 299 0.05 5.50 2.85
C LEU A 299 1.38 5.42 3.62
N GLU A 300 2.19 4.42 3.29
CA GLU A 300 3.54 4.27 3.80
C GLU A 300 4.40 5.52 3.51
N GLY A 301 5.35 5.78 4.39
CA GLY A 301 6.47 6.67 4.12
C GLY A 301 7.44 6.05 3.11
N ALA A 302 8.63 6.66 3.03
CA ALA A 302 9.58 6.31 1.99
C ALA A 302 10.17 4.89 2.13
N VAL A 303 10.25 4.33 3.34
CA VAL A 303 10.80 2.99 3.57
C VAL A 303 9.84 1.92 3.08
N GLY A 304 8.58 1.98 3.49
CA GLY A 304 7.53 1.05 3.04
C GLY A 304 7.24 1.21 1.55
N THR A 305 7.26 2.44 1.04
CA THR A 305 7.09 2.69 -0.41
C THR A 305 8.22 2.11 -1.24
N ALA A 306 9.48 2.23 -0.81
CA ALA A 306 10.61 1.59 -1.49
C ALA A 306 10.49 0.05 -1.47
N ALA A 307 10.06 -0.52 -0.34
CA ALA A 307 9.86 -1.96 -0.20
C ALA A 307 8.78 -2.48 -1.16
N SER A 308 7.62 -1.80 -1.21
CA SER A 308 6.55 -2.08 -2.16
C SER A 308 7.02 -1.93 -3.60
N ALA A 309 7.78 -0.88 -3.92
CA ALA A 309 8.30 -0.66 -5.26
C ALA A 309 9.24 -1.79 -5.72
N HIS A 310 10.12 -2.28 -4.83
CA HIS A 310 10.95 -3.44 -5.13
C HIS A 310 10.13 -4.69 -5.42
N VAL A 311 9.09 -4.98 -4.62
CA VAL A 311 8.21 -6.13 -4.85
C VAL A 311 7.43 -5.97 -6.16
N PHE A 312 6.73 -4.85 -6.36
CA PHE A 312 5.87 -4.67 -7.53
C PHE A 312 6.65 -4.58 -8.84
N SER A 313 7.94 -4.24 -8.77
CA SER A 313 8.83 -4.29 -9.93
C SER A 313 9.07 -5.72 -10.44
N THR A 314 8.87 -6.76 -9.62
CA THR A 314 9.05 -8.17 -10.02
C THR A 314 7.80 -8.81 -10.61
N PHE A 315 6.63 -8.16 -10.47
CA PHE A 315 5.38 -8.70 -11.00
C PHE A 315 5.40 -8.71 -12.53
N SER A 316 4.99 -9.79 -13.18
CA SER A 316 4.94 -9.87 -14.65
C SER A 316 4.02 -8.78 -15.22
N GLU A 317 2.87 -8.59 -14.60
CA GLU A 317 1.86 -7.62 -15.00
C GLU A 317 1.41 -6.76 -13.82
N LEU A 318 1.05 -5.52 -14.14
CA LEU A 318 0.55 -4.55 -13.19
C LEU A 318 -0.47 -3.66 -13.90
N HIS A 319 -1.53 -4.30 -14.42
CA HIS A 319 -2.53 -3.72 -15.33
C HIS A 319 -3.05 -2.36 -14.87
N PHE A 320 -3.25 -2.20 -13.56
CA PHE A 320 -3.80 -0.99 -12.98
C PHE A 320 -2.73 -0.06 -12.39
N GLY A 321 -1.43 -0.35 -12.54
CA GLY A 321 -0.35 0.46 -11.98
C GLY A 321 -0.29 0.38 -10.45
N THR A 322 0.10 1.48 -9.81
CA THR A 322 0.21 1.58 -8.34
C THR A 322 -0.40 2.87 -7.81
N GLU A 323 -0.54 2.98 -6.50
CA GLU A 323 -0.77 4.23 -5.75
C GLU A 323 0.35 4.47 -4.74
N LEU A 324 1.59 4.19 -5.11
CA LEU A 324 2.77 4.42 -4.27
C LEU A 324 3.11 5.92 -4.17
N PHE A 325 2.19 6.74 -3.69
CA PHE A 325 2.33 8.19 -3.54
C PHE A 325 2.48 8.63 -2.07
N GLY A 326 2.43 7.71 -1.10
CA GLY A 326 2.49 8.03 0.34
C GLY A 326 3.54 9.07 0.74
N PRO A 327 4.81 8.96 0.29
CA PRO A 327 5.86 9.96 0.60
C PRO A 327 5.53 11.38 0.12
N LEU A 328 4.76 11.52 -0.95
CA LEU A 328 4.35 12.82 -1.50
C LEU A 328 3.26 13.49 -0.65
N LEU A 329 2.55 12.72 0.18
CA LEU A 329 1.56 13.23 1.12
C LEU A 329 2.21 13.77 2.40
N LEU A 330 3.45 13.37 2.71
CA LEU A 330 4.16 13.73 3.93
C LEU A 330 4.91 15.06 3.78
N THR A 331 4.83 15.90 4.80
CA THR A 331 5.48 17.25 4.79
C THR A 331 6.98 17.20 5.06
N GLN A 332 7.47 16.11 5.64
CA GLN A 332 8.87 15.95 6.03
C GLN A 332 9.46 14.68 5.43
N GLU A 333 10.73 14.76 5.06
CA GLU A 333 11.47 13.67 4.43
C GLU A 333 12.33 12.94 5.46
N LEU A 334 12.29 11.60 5.46
CA LEU A 334 13.10 10.74 6.33
C LEU A 334 14.40 10.29 5.69
N LEU A 335 14.49 10.33 4.36
CA LEU A 335 15.65 9.91 3.60
C LEU A 335 16.63 11.06 3.38
N THR A 336 17.89 10.70 3.26
CA THR A 336 18.92 11.66 2.80
C THR A 336 18.65 12.14 1.37
N GLU A 337 18.11 11.26 0.53
CA GLU A 337 17.65 11.54 -0.83
C GLU A 337 16.21 11.04 -0.96
N PRO A 338 15.23 11.90 -1.30
CA PRO A 338 13.85 11.51 -1.54
C PRO A 338 13.70 10.46 -2.64
N LEU A 339 12.61 9.70 -2.60
CA LEU A 339 12.22 8.87 -3.73
C LEU A 339 11.91 9.73 -4.96
N ALA A 340 12.35 9.27 -6.13
CA ALA A 340 12.22 10.02 -7.38
C ALA A 340 10.88 9.73 -8.08
N TYR A 341 10.10 10.78 -8.30
CA TYR A 341 8.88 10.75 -9.11
C TYR A 341 9.06 11.62 -10.34
N ARG A 342 8.90 11.04 -11.52
CA ARG A 342 9.00 11.75 -12.80
C ARG A 342 8.21 11.02 -13.88
N ASP A 343 7.70 11.79 -14.85
CA ASP A 343 6.97 11.26 -16.00
C ASP A 343 5.87 10.27 -15.63
N PHE A 344 5.07 10.63 -14.62
CA PHE A 344 3.96 9.84 -14.09
C PHE A 344 4.33 8.58 -13.28
N MET A 345 5.62 8.39 -12.99
CA MET A 345 6.14 7.14 -12.45
C MET A 345 7.05 7.34 -11.22
N LEU A 346 6.96 6.42 -10.27
CA LEU A 346 7.97 6.22 -9.22
C LEU A 346 9.14 5.44 -9.82
N GLN A 347 10.36 5.95 -9.66
CA GLN A 347 11.58 5.24 -10.06
C GLN A 347 11.97 4.25 -8.97
N VAL A 348 12.15 2.98 -9.32
CA VAL A 348 12.54 1.93 -8.37
C VAL A 348 13.98 2.17 -7.93
N PRO A 349 14.28 2.24 -6.62
CA PRO A 349 15.65 2.39 -6.15
C PRO A 349 16.59 1.28 -6.65
N THR A 350 17.84 1.63 -6.94
CA THR A 350 18.81 0.70 -7.57
C THR A 350 20.03 0.41 -6.71
N GLY A 351 20.14 1.01 -5.53
CA GLY A 351 21.23 0.70 -4.59
C GLY A 351 21.01 -0.62 -3.84
N PRO A 352 22.00 -1.12 -3.10
CA PRO A 352 21.86 -2.33 -2.28
C PRO A 352 20.75 -2.22 -1.23
N GLY A 353 20.08 -3.33 -0.93
CA GLY A 353 18.91 -3.31 -0.04
C GLY A 353 17.73 -2.60 -0.68
N LEU A 354 17.03 -1.80 0.10
CA LEU A 354 15.98 -0.89 -0.36
C LEU A 354 16.49 0.26 -1.24
N GLY A 355 17.81 0.36 -1.47
CA GLY A 355 18.40 1.43 -2.27
C GLY A 355 18.23 2.84 -1.70
N ILE A 356 17.90 2.94 -0.40
CA ILE A 356 17.68 4.20 0.32
C ILE A 356 18.63 4.33 1.52
N ARG A 357 18.74 5.56 2.04
CA ARG A 357 19.50 5.88 3.25
C ARG A 357 18.70 6.82 4.15
N ILE A 358 18.43 6.37 5.38
CA ILE A 358 17.77 7.15 6.43
C ILE A 358 18.66 8.32 6.88
N ASP A 359 18.09 9.52 6.97
CA ASP A 359 18.69 10.66 7.64
C ASP A 359 18.43 10.53 9.16
N ARG A 360 19.48 10.18 9.91
CA ARG A 360 19.39 9.97 11.37
C ARG A 360 19.00 11.22 12.13
N GLY A 361 19.37 12.41 11.64
CA GLY A 361 19.01 13.69 12.28
C GLY A 361 17.52 13.98 12.13
N ARG A 362 16.98 13.78 10.91
CA ARG A 362 15.54 13.93 10.65
C ARG A 362 14.72 12.89 11.39
N LEU A 363 15.17 11.64 11.42
CA LEU A 363 14.53 10.59 12.21
C LEU A 363 14.48 10.95 13.70
N ALA A 364 15.59 11.44 14.27
CA ALA A 364 15.61 11.85 15.67
C ALA A 364 14.65 13.00 15.97
N ALA A 365 14.50 13.96 15.05
CA ALA A 365 13.58 15.09 15.19
C ALA A 365 12.10 14.70 15.10
N LEU A 366 11.79 13.64 14.34
CA LEU A 366 10.41 13.18 14.08
C LEU A 366 9.97 12.02 14.99
N ARG A 367 10.89 11.46 15.78
CA ARG A 367 10.62 10.34 16.69
C ARG A 367 9.61 10.77 17.75
N ARG A 368 8.54 9.99 17.92
CA ARG A 368 7.62 10.12 19.06
C ARG A 368 8.30 9.53 20.31
N HIS A 369 8.31 10.31 21.39
CA HIS A 369 8.91 9.95 22.67
C HIS A 369 7.95 9.25 23.62
#